data_AF-A0A934EVJ0-F1
#
_entry.id   AF-A0A934EVJ0-F1
#
_cell.length_a   1.000
_cell.length_b   1.000
_cell.length_c   1.000
_cell.angle_alpha   90.00
_cell.angle_beta   90.00
_cell.angle_gamma   90.00
#
_symmetry.space_group_name_H-M   'P 1'
#
loop_
_entity.id
_entity.type
_entity.pdbx_description
1 polymer ?
#
loop_
_entity_poly.entity_id
_entity_poly.type
_entity_poly.pdbx_seq_one_letter_code
_entity_poly.pdbx_strand_id
1 'polypeptide(L)'
;MNTFFVCPRCGNDKEFKIFTTHFQAIRQSPEIGRRVDESDLLPSLRQNDSYIECKCCFQRIEYDSAASTGRRYVQATQRLLNAKRATINRIS
;
A
#
# COMPACT_ATOMS: atom_id res chain seq x y z
N MET A 1 -10.64 -1.42 6.58
CA MET A 1 -10.03 -1.31 5.23
C MET A 1 -8.53 -1.45 5.37
N ASN A 2 -7.93 -2.56 4.97
CA ASN A 2 -6.49 -2.81 5.14
C ASN A 2 -5.76 -2.77 3.77
N THR A 3 -5.96 -1.67 3.04
CA THR A 3 -5.43 -1.53 1.67
C THR A 3 -3.93 -1.26 1.73
N PHE A 4 -3.15 -2.12 1.09
CA PHE A 4 -1.72 -1.91 0.86
C PHE A 4 -1.52 -0.95 -0.32
N PHE A 5 -0.56 -0.05 -0.23
CA PHE A 5 -0.19 0.88 -1.30
C PHE A 5 1.29 0.74 -1.69
N VAL A 6 1.55 1.03 -2.97
CA VAL A 6 2.90 1.14 -3.54
C VAL A 6 2.94 2.37 -4.41
N CYS A 7 3.98 3.18 -4.26
CA CYS A 7 4.18 4.37 -5.07
C CYS A 7 4.75 3.95 -6.44
N PRO A 8 4.01 4.17 -7.55
CA PRO A 8 4.50 3.78 -8.88
C PRO A 8 5.69 4.64 -9.33
N ARG A 9 5.94 5.79 -8.69
CA ARG A 9 7.03 6.70 -9.04
C ARG A 9 8.37 6.34 -8.41
N CYS A 10 8.39 5.95 -7.14
CA CYS A 10 9.64 5.72 -6.39
C CYS A 10 9.74 4.33 -5.75
N GLY A 11 8.73 3.48 -5.92
CA GLY A 11 8.72 2.14 -5.35
C GLY A 11 8.47 2.08 -3.84
N ASN A 12 8.35 3.21 -3.14
CA ASN A 12 8.00 3.23 -1.71
C ASN A 12 6.70 2.45 -1.47
N ASP A 13 6.73 1.55 -0.50
CA ASP A 13 5.64 0.66 -0.09
C ASP A 13 5.48 0.64 1.44
N LYS A 14 6.14 1.56 2.15
CA LYS A 14 6.21 1.59 3.62
C LYS A 14 5.32 2.66 4.24
N GLU A 15 5.30 3.87 3.71
CA GLU A 15 4.62 4.99 4.37
C GLU A 15 3.83 5.88 3.42
N PHE A 16 2.59 6.17 3.81
CA PHE A 16 1.67 6.99 3.04
C PHE A 16 0.81 7.86 3.96
N LYS A 17 0.30 8.95 3.41
CA LYS A 17 -0.85 9.67 3.95
C LYS A 17 -2.05 9.40 3.07
N ILE A 18 -3.19 9.14 3.66
CA ILE A 18 -4.46 8.91 2.99
C ILE A 18 -5.31 10.15 3.22
N PHE A 19 -5.89 10.66 2.15
CA PHE A 19 -6.86 11.74 2.15
C PHE A 19 -8.12 11.24 1.46
N THR A 20 -9.14 10.89 2.23
CA THR A 20 -10.49 10.57 1.72
C THR A 20 -11.49 11.47 2.46
N THR A 21 -12.61 10.91 2.95
CA THR A 21 -13.47 11.59 3.93
C THR A 21 -12.70 11.91 5.22
N HIS A 22 -11.67 11.13 5.53
CA HIS A 22 -10.77 11.33 6.67
C HIS A 22 -9.32 11.39 6.19
N PHE A 23 -8.51 12.09 6.98
CA PHE A 23 -7.06 12.01 6.92
C PHE A 23 -6.56 10.87 7.82
N GLN A 24 -5.61 10.10 7.29
CA GLN A 24 -4.92 9.06 8.06
C GLN A 24 -3.48 8.92 7.57
N ALA A 25 -2.50 8.88 8.47
CA ALA A 25 -1.14 8.46 8.15
C ALA A 25 -1.00 6.97 8.44
N ILE A 26 -0.37 6.22 7.54
CA ILE A 26 -0.17 4.77 7.71
C ILE A 26 1.29 4.38 7.55
N ARG A 27 1.64 3.27 8.19
CA ARG A 27 2.85 2.48 7.92
C ARG A 27 2.46 1.06 7.50
N GLN A 28 3.23 0.50 6.61
CA GLN A 28 3.01 -0.81 5.99
C GLN A 28 4.27 -1.67 6.13
N SER A 29 4.07 -2.98 6.22
CA SER A 29 5.15 -3.96 6.11
C SER A 29 5.02 -4.71 4.78
N PRO A 30 5.96 -4.51 3.85
CA PRO A 30 6.01 -5.22 2.58
C PRO A 30 6.15 -6.74 2.74
N GLU A 31 6.82 -7.18 3.80
CA GLU A 31 7.10 -8.59 4.09
C GLU A 31 5.82 -9.39 4.31
N ILE A 32 4.81 -8.76 4.93
CA ILE A 32 3.50 -9.36 5.22
C ILE A 32 2.38 -8.75 4.37
N GLY A 33 2.67 -7.77 3.50
CA GLY A 33 1.73 -7.19 2.55
C GLY A 33 0.54 -6.47 3.19
N ARG A 34 0.67 -5.94 4.41
CA ARG A 34 -0.41 -5.23 5.12
C ARG A 34 0.07 -4.00 5.88
N ARG A 35 -0.88 -3.18 6.36
CA ARG A 35 -0.60 -2.06 7.28
C ARG A 35 -0.18 -2.61 8.64
N VAL A 36 0.75 -1.91 9.29
CA VAL A 36 1.27 -2.27 10.61
C VAL A 36 1.00 -1.19 11.64
N ASP A 37 0.98 0.09 11.24
CA ASP A 37 0.61 1.21 12.09
C ASP A 37 -0.33 2.16 11.34
N GLU A 38 -1.28 2.74 12.06
CA GLU A 38 -2.20 3.73 11.55
C GLU A 38 -2.33 4.85 12.58
N SER A 39 -2.36 6.11 12.13
CA SER A 39 -2.74 7.23 12.98
C SER A 39 -4.23 7.22 13.27
N ASP A 40 -4.64 8.00 14.26
CA ASP A 40 -6.04 8.36 14.44
C ASP A 40 -6.61 8.99 13.16
N LEU A 41 -7.91 8.78 12.97
CA LEU A 41 -8.67 9.37 11.86
C LEU A 41 -8.98 10.82 12.18
N LEU A 42 -8.44 11.74 11.38
CA LEU A 42 -8.75 13.16 11.49
C LEU A 42 -9.72 13.57 10.37
N PRO A 43 -10.58 14.57 10.56
CA PRO A 43 -11.41 15.10 9.48
C PRO A 43 -10.54 15.56 8.31
N SER A 44 -10.89 15.17 7.08
CA SER A 44 -10.21 15.69 5.90
C SER A 44 -10.76 17.08 5.56
N LEU A 45 -9.88 18.06 5.42
CA LEU A 45 -10.24 19.39 4.90
C LEU A 45 -10.50 19.38 3.38
N ARG A 46 -10.21 18.26 2.71
CA ARG A 46 -10.35 18.09 1.26
C ARG A 46 -11.47 17.09 0.99
N GLN A 47 -12.71 17.56 1.12
CA GLN A 47 -13.89 16.68 1.12
C GLN A 47 -14.21 16.05 -0.24
N ASN A 48 -13.68 16.59 -1.35
CA ASN A 48 -14.05 16.15 -2.71
C ASN A 48 -12.97 15.33 -3.44
N ASP A 49 -11.73 15.27 -2.93
CA ASP A 49 -10.63 14.56 -3.58
C ASP A 49 -10.15 13.39 -2.72
N SER A 50 -10.32 12.16 -3.21
CA SER A 50 -9.78 10.96 -2.57
C SER A 50 -8.43 10.56 -3.19
N TYR A 51 -7.34 10.74 -2.44
CA TYR A 51 -5.99 10.40 -2.89
C TYR A 51 -5.11 9.92 -1.75
N ILE A 52 -4.00 9.28 -2.11
CA ILE A 52 -2.88 9.03 -1.20
C ILE A 52 -1.68 9.88 -1.59
N GLU A 53 -0.86 10.23 -0.62
CA GLU A 53 0.41 10.90 -0.79
C GLU A 53 1.54 9.99 -0.32
N CYS A 54 2.52 9.75 -1.19
CA CYS A 54 3.74 9.03 -0.85
C CYS A 54 4.63 9.90 0.07
N LYS A 55 5.01 9.40 1.24
CA LYS A 55 5.91 10.18 2.13
C LYS A 55 7.34 10.32 1.61
N CYS A 56 7.77 9.46 0.69
CA CYS A 56 9.14 9.48 0.15
C CYS A 56 9.31 10.53 -0.97
N CYS A 57 8.39 10.58 -1.93
CA CYS A 57 8.51 11.46 -3.11
C CYS A 57 7.38 12.49 -3.25
N PHE A 58 6.49 12.56 -2.28
CA PHE A 58 5.33 13.49 -2.22
C PHE A 58 4.37 13.38 -3.41
N GLN A 59 4.48 12.30 -4.19
CA GLN A 59 3.57 12.03 -5.29
C GLN A 59 2.16 11.77 -4.75
N ARG A 60 1.19 12.47 -5.33
CA ARG A 60 -0.23 12.21 -5.12
C ARG A 60 -0.75 11.22 -6.15
N ILE A 61 -1.56 10.29 -5.68
CA ILE A 61 -2.12 9.21 -6.48
C ILE A 61 -3.59 9.07 -6.09
N GLU A 62 -4.48 9.07 -7.08
CA GLU A 62 -5.91 8.83 -6.86
C GLU A 62 -6.11 7.50 -6.09
N TYR A 63 -7.01 7.52 -5.10
CA TYR A 63 -7.11 6.47 -4.09
C TYR A 63 -7.46 5.10 -4.67
N ASP A 64 -8.45 5.01 -5.56
CA ASP A 64 -8.89 3.73 -6.13
C ASP A 64 -7.84 3.13 -7.06
N SER A 65 -7.16 3.97 -7.83
CA SER A 65 -5.99 3.61 -8.64
C SER A 65 -4.86 3.07 -7.77
N ALA A 66 -4.52 3.77 -6.68
CA ALA A 66 -3.50 3.31 -5.73
C ALA A 66 -3.89 1.99 -5.06
N ALA A 67 -5.15 1.85 -4.65
CA ALA A 67 -5.68 0.64 -4.04
C ALA A 67 -5.62 -0.55 -5.00
N SER A 68 -5.95 -0.33 -6.28
CA SER A 68 -5.88 -1.36 -7.31
C SER A 68 -4.43 -1.80 -7.55
N THR A 69 -3.49 -0.85 -7.59
CA THR A 69 -2.06 -1.10 -7.76
C THR A 69 -1.50 -1.93 -6.61
N GLY A 70 -1.78 -1.53 -5.38
CA GLY A 70 -1.31 -2.26 -4.21
C GLY A 70 -1.89 -3.67 -4.08
N ARG A 71 -3.17 -3.87 -4.43
CA ARG A 71 -3.75 -5.23 -4.52
C ARG A 71 -2.99 -6.13 -5.50
N ARG A 72 -2.70 -5.61 -6.70
CA ARG A 72 -1.92 -6.37 -7.70
C ARG A 72 -0.52 -6.69 -7.20
N TYR A 73 0.14 -5.75 -6.53
CA TYR A 73 1.46 -5.95 -5.95
C TYR A 73 1.45 -7.10 -4.93
N VAL A 74 0.56 -7.07 -3.95
CA VAL A 74 0.46 -8.14 -2.93
C VAL A 74 0.18 -9.50 -3.56
N GLN A 75 -0.75 -9.56 -4.53
CA GLN A 75 -1.04 -10.80 -5.25
C GLN A 75 0.17 -11.34 -6.02
N ALA A 76 0.92 -10.48 -6.71
CA ALA A 76 2.13 -10.87 -7.43
C ALA A 76 3.22 -11.39 -6.49
N THR A 77 3.47 -10.68 -5.39
CA THR A 77 4.45 -11.09 -4.37
C THR A 77 4.08 -12.44 -3.76
N GLN A 78 2.82 -12.68 -3.41
CA GLN A 78 2.38 -13.96 -2.86
C GLN A 78 2.56 -15.12 -3.86
N ARG A 79 2.25 -14.90 -5.14
CA ARG A 79 2.47 -15.90 -6.20
C ARG A 79 3.94 -16.26 -6.33
N LEU A 80 4.83 -15.27 -6.31
CA LEU A 80 6.28 -15.48 -6.37
C LEU A 80 6.80 -16.26 -5.16
N LEU A 81 6.34 -15.94 -3.95
CA LEU A 81 6.72 -16.67 -2.73
C LEU A 81 6.27 -18.13 -2.78
N ASN A 82 5.03 -18.39 -3.22
CA ASN A 82 4.51 -19.74 -3.36
C ASN A 82 5.29 -20.53 -4.43
N ALA A 83 5.63 -19.91 -5.56
CA ALA A 83 6.45 -20.53 -6.59
C ALA A 83 7.85 -20.89 -6.07
N LYS A 84 8.52 -19.98 -5.35
CA LYS A 84 9.82 -20.25 -4.72
C LYS A 84 9.76 -21.43 -3.75
N ARG A 85 8.73 -21.50 -2.89
CA ARG A 85 8.52 -22.63 -1.97
C ARG A 85 8.32 -23.95 -2.71
N ALA A 86 7.51 -23.94 -3.77
CA ALA A 86 7.31 -25.13 -4.60
C ALA A 86 8.60 -25.61 -5.26
N THR A 87 9.49 -24.70 -5.69
CA THR A 87 10.81 -25.06 -6.23
C THR A 87 11.71 -25.67 -5.15
N ILE A 88 11.78 -25.08 -3.95
CA ILE A 88 12.60 -25.60 -2.85
C ILE A 88 12.17 -27.02 -2.46
N ASN A 89 10.85 -27.25 -2.34
CA ASN A 89 10.30 -28.57 -2.00
C ASN A 89 10.49 -29.63 -3.09
N ARG A 90 10.80 -29.24 -4.34
CA ARG A 90 11.11 -30.19 -5.43
C ARG A 90 12.58 -30.58 -5.48
N ILE A 91 13.45 -29.81 -4.83
CA ILE A 91 14.90 -30.01 -4.81
C ILE A 91 15.34 -30.69 -3.49
N SER A 92 14.50 -30.61 -2.45
CA SER A 92 14.66 -31.33 -1.18
C SER A 92 14.10 -32.74 -1.28
#